data_AF-A0A317QP97-F1
#
_entry.id   AF-A0A317QP97-F1
#
_cell.length_a   1.000
_cell.length_b   1.000
_cell.length_c   1.000
_cell.angle_alpha   90.00
_cell.angle_beta   90.00
_cell.angle_gamma   90.00
#
_symmetry.space_group_name_H-M   'P 1'
#
loop_
_entity.id
_entity.type
_entity.pdbx_description
1 polymer ?
#
loop_
_entity_poly.entity_id
_entity_poly.type
_entity_poly.pdbx_seq_one_letter_code
_entity_poly.pdbx_strand_id
1 'polypeptide(L)'
;MPGVRPAAPEELPPGVPAGTRCTLPVVDTGEYLPWLAAACAAAGVTTVPGRVDALDDVPGEVVVVAAGSRPGRCSVTAPACPCRARWCAWPIRG
;
A
#
# COMPACT_ATOMS: atom_id res chain seq x y z
N MET A 1 -1.01 -6.97 17.29
CA MET A 1 -2.34 -7.03 16.66
C MET A 1 -3.32 -7.64 17.66
N PRO A 2 -4.48 -7.03 17.92
CA PRO A 2 -5.46 -7.56 18.86
C PRO A 2 -6.01 -8.93 18.44
N GLY A 3 -6.22 -9.81 19.42
CA GLY A 3 -6.90 -11.09 19.21
C GLY A 3 -6.17 -12.07 18.28
N VAL A 4 -4.87 -11.90 18.03
CA VAL A 4 -4.09 -12.86 17.22
C VAL A 4 -3.97 -14.18 17.97
N ARG A 5 -4.41 -15.26 17.34
CA ARG A 5 -4.22 -16.62 17.82
C ARG A 5 -4.18 -17.64 16.67
N PRO A 6 -3.64 -18.84 16.89
CA PRO A 6 -3.89 -19.97 16.00
C PRO A 6 -5.39 -20.18 15.79
N ALA A 7 -5.79 -20.51 14.57
CA ALA A 7 -7.13 -20.98 14.27
C ALA A 7 -7.32 -22.38 14.88
N ALA A 8 -8.47 -22.62 15.50
CA ALA A 8 -8.85 -23.94 15.96
C ALA A 8 -9.14 -24.85 14.75
N PRO A 9 -8.98 -26.19 14.87
CA PRO A 9 -9.23 -27.10 13.76
C PRO A 9 -10.60 -26.93 13.10
N GLU A 10 -11.62 -26.54 13.88
CA GLU A 10 -13.00 -26.37 13.42
C GLU A 10 -13.22 -25.05 12.65
N GLU A 11 -12.30 -24.10 12.76
CA GLU A 11 -12.34 -22.82 12.03
C GLU A 11 -11.65 -22.92 10.67
N LEU A 12 -10.96 -24.04 10.40
CA LEU A 12 -10.22 -24.26 9.17
C LEU A 12 -11.09 -24.93 8.11
N PRO A 13 -11.00 -24.48 6.84
CA PRO A 13 -11.57 -25.24 5.73
C PRO A 13 -10.97 -26.66 5.64
N PRO A 14 -11.71 -27.64 5.10
CA PRO A 14 -11.21 -29.00 4.96
C PRO A 14 -9.86 -29.07 4.22
N GLY A 15 -8.91 -29.83 4.78
CA GLY A 15 -7.58 -30.02 4.20
C GLY A 15 -6.58 -28.89 4.46
N VAL A 16 -6.98 -27.82 5.16
CA VAL A 16 -6.06 -26.74 5.56
C VAL A 16 -5.35 -27.12 6.86
N PRO A 17 -4.01 -27.21 6.88
CA PRO A 17 -3.27 -27.74 8.03
C PRO A 17 -3.12 -26.75 9.19
N ALA A 18 -3.21 -25.44 8.93
CA ALA A 18 -3.10 -24.39 9.93
C ALA A 18 -3.64 -23.05 9.41
N GLY A 19 -4.00 -22.16 10.34
CA GLY A 19 -4.42 -20.78 10.04
C GLY A 19 -4.23 -19.87 11.25
N THR A 20 -4.33 -18.56 11.04
CA THR A 20 -4.28 -17.55 12.11
C THR A 20 -5.56 -16.73 12.10
N ARG A 21 -6.19 -16.60 13.26
CA ARG A 21 -7.34 -15.71 13.45
C ARG A 21 -6.85 -14.40 14.08
N CYS A 22 -7.26 -13.28 13.50
CA CYS A 22 -6.94 -11.95 14.02
C CYS A 22 -7.99 -10.94 13.56
N THR A 23 -8.03 -9.79 14.25
CA THR A 23 -8.80 -8.63 13.80
C THR A 23 -7.82 -7.61 13.24
N LEU A 24 -8.02 -7.22 11.99
CA LEU A 24 -7.18 -6.24 11.29
C LEU A 24 -8.03 -5.06 10.84
N PRO A 25 -7.48 -3.84 10.89
CA PRO A 25 -8.12 -2.70 10.24
C PRO A 25 -8.16 -2.95 8.73
N VAL A 26 -9.31 -2.70 8.14
CA VAL A 26 -9.48 -2.66 6.68
C VAL A 26 -9.54 -1.20 6.29
N VAL A 27 -8.77 -0.84 5.27
CA VAL A 27 -8.75 0.52 4.71
C VAL A 27 -9.47 0.49 3.37
N ASP A 28 -10.51 1.30 3.23
CA ASP A 28 -11.03 1.63 1.91
C ASP A 28 -10.07 2.63 1.25
N THR A 29 -9.33 2.16 0.24
CA THR A 29 -8.39 3.02 -0.49
C THR A 29 -9.07 4.15 -1.26
N GLY A 30 -10.34 3.96 -1.66
CA GLY A 30 -11.13 4.97 -2.36
C GLY A 30 -11.44 6.18 -1.48
N GLU A 31 -11.59 5.98 -0.17
CA GLU A 31 -11.81 7.06 0.80
C GLU A 31 -10.52 7.54 1.46
N TYR A 32 -9.63 6.61 1.79
CA TYR A 32 -8.43 6.91 2.56
C TYR A 32 -7.42 7.76 1.79
N LEU A 33 -7.21 7.50 0.49
CA LEU A 33 -6.23 8.27 -0.28
C LEU A 33 -6.65 9.73 -0.49
N PRO A 34 -7.92 10.05 -0.82
CA PRO A 34 -8.40 11.43 -0.80
C PRO A 34 -8.26 12.11 0.56
N TRP A 35 -8.63 11.42 1.64
CA TRP A 35 -8.45 11.95 3.00
C TRP A 35 -6.98 12.27 3.29
N LEU A 36 -6.07 11.36 2.94
CA LEU A 36 -4.64 11.54 3.16
C LEU A 36 -4.08 12.73 2.38
N ALA A 37 -4.48 12.89 1.11
CA ALA A 37 -4.09 14.04 0.30
C ALA A 37 -4.57 15.37 0.94
N ALA A 38 -5.80 15.41 1.44
CA ALA A 38 -6.33 16.57 2.14
C ALA A 38 -5.58 16.84 3.47
N ALA A 39 -5.24 15.81 4.22
CA ALA A 39 -4.45 15.94 5.45
C ALA A 39 -3.04 16.49 5.18
N CYS A 40 -2.37 16.04 4.11
CA CYS A 40 -1.09 16.60 3.68
C CYS A 40 -1.23 18.08 3.30
N ALA A 41 -2.27 18.45 2.53
CA ALA A 41 -2.53 19.84 2.18
C ALA A 41 -2.76 20.72 3.42
N ALA A 42 -3.52 20.22 4.41
CA ALA A 42 -3.75 20.93 5.68
C ALA A 42 -2.45 21.11 6.50
N ALA A 43 -1.47 20.23 6.31
CA ALA A 43 -0.13 20.36 6.89
C ALA A 43 0.82 21.28 6.08
N GLY A 44 0.33 21.91 5.00
CA GLY A 44 1.10 22.81 4.14
C GLY A 44 1.87 22.11 3.01
N VAL A 45 1.62 20.82 2.76
CA VAL A 45 2.25 20.11 1.64
C VAL A 45 1.59 20.55 0.33
N THR A 46 2.42 20.91 -0.66
CA THR A 46 1.96 21.20 -2.02
C THR A 46 2.22 19.98 -2.92
N THR A 47 1.15 19.44 -3.50
CA THR A 47 1.23 18.36 -4.50
C THR A 47 1.19 18.92 -5.92
N VAL A 48 2.21 18.60 -6.71
CA VAL A 48 2.31 18.99 -8.12
C VAL A 48 2.33 17.72 -8.98
N PRO A 49 1.38 17.53 -9.91
CA PRO A 49 1.44 16.44 -10.87
C PRO A 49 2.66 16.59 -11.78
N GLY A 50 3.45 15.53 -11.92
CA GLY A 50 4.65 15.55 -12.75
C GLY A 50 5.26 14.17 -12.96
N ARG A 51 6.22 14.11 -13.89
CA ARG A 51 7.12 12.98 -14.08
C ARG A 51 8.52 13.43 -13.70
N VAL A 52 9.23 12.58 -12.98
CA VAL A 52 10.64 12.74 -12.61
C VAL A 52 11.40 11.57 -13.23
N ASP A 53 12.41 11.86 -14.04
CA ASP A 53 13.22 10.84 -14.73
C ASP A 53 14.61 10.68 -14.07
N ALA A 54 15.11 11.72 -13.39
CA ALA A 54 16.32 11.70 -12.58
C ALA A 54 16.13 12.39 -11.22
N LEU A 55 16.91 11.99 -10.21
CA LEU A 55 16.86 12.61 -8.87
C LEU A 55 17.23 14.10 -8.90
N ASP A 56 18.18 14.48 -9.76
CA ASP A 56 18.64 15.85 -9.92
C ASP A 56 17.54 16.80 -10.47
N ASP A 57 16.46 16.25 -11.02
CA ASP A 57 15.30 17.04 -11.47
C ASP A 57 14.44 17.54 -10.29
N VAL A 58 14.64 17.00 -9.09
CA VAL A 58 13.84 17.34 -7.90
C VAL A 58 14.60 18.33 -7.02
N PRO A 59 14.03 19.52 -6.77
CA PRO A 59 14.67 20.50 -5.89
C PRO A 59 14.63 20.04 -4.42
N GLY A 60 15.72 20.27 -3.70
CA GLY A 60 15.82 20.04 -2.26
C GLY A 60 17.12 19.33 -1.87
N GLU A 61 17.54 19.50 -0.62
CA GLU A 61 18.73 18.80 -0.08
C GLU A 61 18.43 17.34 0.24
N VAL A 62 17.15 17.00 0.46
CA VAL A 62 16.67 15.67 0.82
C VAL A 62 15.48 15.30 -0.05
N VAL A 63 15.55 14.13 -0.69
CA VAL A 63 14.48 13.58 -1.53
C VAL A 63 14.04 12.23 -0.98
N VAL A 64 12.72 12.07 -0.78
CA VAL A 64 12.11 10.78 -0.38
C VAL A 64 11.55 10.08 -1.61
N VAL A 65 12.12 8.93 -1.97
CA VAL A 65 11.70 8.14 -3.13
C VAL A 65 10.62 7.14 -2.72
N ALA A 66 9.36 7.44 -3.05
CA ALA A 66 8.20 6.57 -2.82
C ALA A 66 7.50 6.14 -4.13
N ALA A 67 8.27 5.94 -5.21
CA ALA A 67 7.76 5.72 -6.57
C ALA A 67 7.24 4.29 -6.86
N GLY A 68 7.29 3.38 -5.88
CA GLY A 68 6.84 1.99 -6.04
C GLY A 68 7.61 1.21 -7.12
N SER A 69 6.98 0.16 -7.66
CA SER A 69 7.54 -0.69 -8.72
C SER A 69 7.30 -0.10 -10.11
N ARG A 70 7.98 1.02 -10.41
CA ARG A 70 8.03 1.53 -11.77
C ARG A 70 8.99 0.69 -12.62
N PRO A 71 8.56 0.08 -13.73
CA PRO A 71 9.49 -0.54 -14.66
C PRO A 71 10.35 0.55 -15.31
N GLY A 72 11.65 0.49 -15.05
CA GLY A 72 12.63 1.39 -15.66
C GLY A 72 12.84 2.70 -14.89
N ARG A 73 14.06 2.80 -14.34
CA ARG A 73 14.80 4.04 -14.07
C ARG A 73 14.23 4.93 -12.98
N CYS A 74 14.46 4.49 -11.75
CA CYS A 74 14.89 5.32 -10.62
C CYS A 74 15.40 4.34 -9.56
N SER A 75 16.57 3.72 -9.78
CA SER A 75 17.05 2.67 -8.87
C SER A 75 18.55 2.73 -8.62
N VAL A 76 18.91 2.90 -7.34
CA VAL A 76 20.19 2.49 -6.74
C VAL A 76 20.14 1.03 -6.24
N THR A 77 18.99 0.35 -6.37
CA THR A 77 18.70 -0.97 -5.78
C THR A 77 18.19 -1.96 -6.83
N ALA A 78 18.31 -3.26 -6.54
CA ALA A 78 17.90 -4.38 -7.40
C ALA A 78 16.47 -4.26 -7.97
N PRO A 79 16.19 -4.87 -9.15
CA PRO A 79 14.90 -4.72 -9.83
C PRO A 79 13.75 -5.25 -8.98
N ALA A 80 12.69 -4.45 -8.87
CA ALA A 80 11.43 -4.90 -8.27
C ALA A 80 10.79 -5.97 -9.17
N CYS A 81 10.42 -7.12 -8.58
CA CYS A 81 9.65 -8.14 -9.27
C CYS A 81 8.15 -7.75 -9.27
N PRO A 82 7.53 -7.44 -10.42
CA PRO A 82 6.12 -7.11 -10.45
C PRO A 82 5.27 -8.37 -10.25
N CYS A 83 4.52 -8.43 -9.14
CA CYS A 83 3.48 -9.43 -8.95
C CYS A 83 2.13 -8.90 -9.47
N ARG A 84 1.60 -9.52 -10.53
CA ARG A 84 0.27 -9.17 -11.03
C ARG A 84 -0.78 -9.88 -10.17
N ALA A 85 -1.59 -9.11 -9.46
CA ALA A 85 -2.80 -9.60 -8.81
C ALA A 85 -4.04 -9.18 -9.61
N ARG A 86 -5.09 -10.00 -9.58
CA ARG A 86 -6.42 -9.66 -10.09
C ARG A 86 -7.38 -9.69 -8.91
N TRP A 87 -8.15 -8.62 -8.77
CA TRP A 87 -9.12 -8.45 -7.70
C TRP A 87 -10.52 -8.30 -8.30
N CYS A 88 -11.51 -8.91 -7.66
CA CYS A 88 -12.91 -8.62 -7.90
C CYS A 88 -13.39 -7.71 -6.78
N ALA A 89 -13.76 -6.47 -7.09
CA ALA A 89 -14.31 -5.55 -6.11
C ALA A 89 -15.81 -5.81 -5.94
N TRP A 90 -16.25 -6.00 -4.70
CA TRP A 90 -17.65 -6.02 -4.30
C TRP A 90 -17.90 -4.82 -3.39
N PRO A 91 -19.04 -4.12 -3.52
CA PRO A 91 -19.34 -2.99 -2.64
C PRO A 91 -19.44 -3.46 -1.19
N ILE A 92 -18.55 -2.95 -0.36
CA ILE A 92 -18.66 -3.04 1.09
C ILE A 92 -19.82 -2.11 1.51
N ARG A 93 -20.94 -2.68 1.99
CA ARG A 93 -21.99 -1.87 2.63
C ARG A 93 -21.48 -1.46 4.00
N GLY A 94 -21.31 -0.15 4.19
CA GLY A 94 -21.08 0.48 5.50
C GLY A 94 -22.33 0.51 6.35
#